data_AF-A0A3N7D251-F1
#
_entry.id   AF-A0A3N7D251-F1
#
_cell.length_a   1.000
_cell.length_b   1.000
_cell.length_c   1.000
_cell.angle_alpha   90.00
_cell.angle_beta   90.00
_cell.angle_gamma   90.00
#
_symmetry.space_group_name_H-M   'P 1'
#
loop_
_entity.id
_entity.type
_entity.pdbx_description
1 polymer ?
#
loop_
_entity_poly.entity_id
_entity_poly.type
_entity_poly.pdbx_seq_one_letter_code
_entity_poly.pdbx_strand_id
1 'polypeptide(L)'
;MSVLIFDQLTDPREISNNPYQLFCPYCKSNLEAFEVVGDMWQISNDEILEIHKKTSDSYKELHNLEDCYLNLDLDSKEFEIYVNYCPTCGWWRLVKDICICAKTWQIWDIFFGYCSVLKNLNLKDIDLPLKEVSSYLVAKYEDRFKINPKVFEDVVANVFKSVGQDVLVTGYTHDSGIDVILGDSNEDFIGIQVKRYRNKIKVEQIRSFAGALILAGYKKGIFVTTSDFQPGAVKAADQYSNIALPIELLNAEKFYDALKFKQRENFDIDLIKELISQDNSGRLFYYGCECHRNSL
;
A
#
# COMPACT_ATOMS: atom_id res chain seq x y z
N MET A 1 -11.05 -8.26 -5.49
CA MET A 1 -10.26 -7.62 -6.55
C MET A 1 -9.33 -6.61 -5.90
N SER A 2 -8.02 -6.72 -6.15
CA SER A 2 -7.06 -5.73 -5.67
C SER A 2 -7.27 -4.42 -6.42
N VAL A 3 -6.93 -3.31 -5.79
CA VAL A 3 -7.11 -1.94 -6.32
C VAL A 3 -6.02 -1.56 -7.31
N LEU A 4 -5.15 -2.49 -7.63
CA LEU A 4 -4.10 -2.29 -8.60
C LEU A 4 -4.58 -2.98 -9.86
N ILE A 5 -4.62 -2.20 -10.94
CA ILE A 5 -5.11 -2.69 -12.22
C ILE A 5 -4.14 -3.77 -12.67
N PHE A 6 -4.58 -5.01 -12.57
CA PHE A 6 -3.81 -6.17 -13.01
C PHE A 6 -3.69 -6.23 -14.55
N ASP A 7 -4.58 -5.50 -15.24
CA ASP A 7 -4.68 -5.46 -16.70
C ASP A 7 -3.90 -4.27 -17.32
N GLN A 8 -3.27 -3.43 -16.49
CA GLN A 8 -2.46 -2.28 -16.91
C GLN A 8 -1.10 -2.37 -16.23
N LEU A 9 -0.22 -3.14 -16.87
CA LEU A 9 1.19 -3.21 -16.53
C LEU A 9 1.86 -1.91 -16.99
N THR A 10 2.76 -1.37 -16.17
CA THR A 10 3.60 -0.24 -16.58
C THR A 10 5.07 -0.56 -16.46
N ASP A 11 5.84 0.24 -17.20
CA ASP A 11 7.29 0.29 -17.12
C ASP A 11 7.71 0.59 -15.67
N PRO A 12 8.56 -0.25 -15.05
CA PRO A 12 8.95 -0.07 -13.67
C PRO A 12 9.66 1.27 -13.43
N ARG A 13 10.22 1.90 -14.46
CA ARG A 13 10.87 3.21 -14.38
C ARG A 13 9.93 4.34 -13.99
N GLU A 14 8.63 4.18 -14.20
CA GLU A 14 7.62 5.20 -13.86
C GLU A 14 7.27 5.24 -12.37
N ILE A 15 7.48 4.14 -11.65
CA ILE A 15 7.01 3.98 -10.26
C ILE A 15 8.15 3.60 -9.32
N SER A 16 8.93 2.58 -9.66
CA SER A 16 10.00 2.03 -8.82
C SER A 16 11.11 1.45 -9.69
N ASN A 17 12.03 2.31 -10.11
CA ASN A 17 13.12 2.00 -11.04
C ASN A 17 14.29 1.22 -10.41
N ASN A 18 14.29 1.02 -9.10
CA ASN A 18 15.34 0.28 -8.41
C ASN A 18 14.81 -1.09 -7.94
N PRO A 19 15.26 -2.21 -8.54
CA PRO A 19 14.82 -3.56 -8.19
C PRO A 19 15.26 -3.98 -6.79
N TYR A 20 16.31 -3.37 -6.24
CA TYR A 20 16.80 -3.61 -4.87
C TYR A 20 16.03 -2.82 -3.80
N GLN A 21 15.17 -1.87 -4.17
CA GLN A 21 14.38 -1.12 -3.21
C GLN A 21 13.25 -2.00 -2.65
N LEU A 22 13.39 -2.45 -1.40
CA LEU A 22 12.42 -3.33 -0.73
C LEU A 22 11.32 -2.59 0.04
N PHE A 23 11.00 -1.36 -0.36
CA PHE A 23 9.91 -0.57 0.22
C PHE A 23 8.85 -0.27 -0.83
N CYS A 24 7.58 -0.41 -0.45
CA CYS A 24 6.45 -0.08 -1.31
C CYS A 24 6.49 1.41 -1.71
N PRO A 25 6.36 1.75 -3.01
CA PRO A 25 6.37 3.14 -3.48
C PRO A 25 5.18 3.93 -2.94
N TYR A 26 4.08 3.26 -2.60
CA TYR A 26 2.83 3.85 -2.12
C TYR A 26 2.78 3.97 -0.60
N CYS A 27 2.58 2.86 0.12
CA CYS A 27 2.32 2.89 1.56
C CYS A 27 3.58 2.87 2.44
N LYS A 28 4.77 2.76 1.81
CA LYS A 28 6.10 2.69 2.44
C LYS A 28 6.35 1.48 3.34
N SER A 29 5.47 0.48 3.33
CA SER A 29 5.71 -0.79 4.02
C SER A 29 6.81 -1.60 3.33
N ASN A 30 7.46 -2.49 4.07
CA ASN A 30 8.40 -3.46 3.51
C ASN A 30 7.69 -4.34 2.47
N LEU A 31 8.41 -4.67 1.42
CA LEU A 31 8.01 -5.65 0.44
C LEU A 31 8.42 -7.04 0.91
N GLU A 32 7.57 -8.00 0.60
CA GLU A 32 7.87 -9.43 0.69
C GLU A 32 8.07 -9.96 -0.72
N ALA A 33 8.73 -11.10 -0.87
CA ALA A 33 9.05 -11.66 -2.18
C ALA A 33 8.78 -13.17 -2.24
N PHE A 34 8.47 -13.65 -3.44
CA PHE A 34 8.47 -15.07 -3.75
C PHE A 34 9.08 -15.29 -5.13
N GLU A 35 9.72 -16.44 -5.30
CA GLU A 35 10.32 -16.86 -6.57
C GLU A 35 9.27 -17.41 -7.53
N VAL A 36 9.44 -17.14 -8.82
CA VAL A 36 8.62 -17.66 -9.91
C VAL A 36 9.43 -18.72 -10.65
N VAL A 37 8.90 -19.94 -10.68
CA VAL A 37 9.56 -21.06 -11.37
C VAL A 37 9.16 -21.07 -12.84
N GLY A 38 10.17 -21.14 -13.71
CA GLY A 38 9.99 -21.19 -15.16
C GLY A 38 10.07 -19.81 -15.82
N ASP A 39 10.48 -19.78 -17.09
CA ASP A 39 10.73 -18.54 -17.83
C ASP A 39 9.72 -18.34 -18.96
N MET A 40 8.65 -17.62 -18.66
CA MET A 40 7.64 -17.22 -19.63
C MET A 40 8.01 -15.93 -20.40
N TRP A 41 9.09 -15.26 -20.02
CA TRP A 41 9.47 -13.94 -20.54
C TRP A 41 10.87 -13.97 -21.16
N GLN A 42 10.95 -14.55 -22.35
CA GLN A 42 12.22 -14.69 -23.06
C GLN A 42 12.77 -13.33 -23.50
N ILE A 43 14.00 -13.02 -23.09
CA ILE A 43 14.74 -11.83 -23.50
C ILE A 43 15.84 -12.27 -24.45
N SER A 44 15.90 -11.65 -25.63
CA SER A 44 16.88 -12.00 -26.65
C SER A 44 18.29 -11.58 -26.25
N ASN A 45 19.30 -12.35 -26.69
CA ASN A 45 20.70 -11.99 -26.44
C ASN A 45 21.06 -10.65 -27.11
N ASP A 46 20.48 -10.34 -28.27
CA ASP A 46 20.71 -9.07 -28.97
C ASP A 46 20.23 -7.87 -28.14
N GLU A 47 19.06 -7.98 -27.49
CA GLU A 47 18.52 -6.95 -26.61
C GLU A 47 19.41 -6.72 -25.37
N ILE A 48 19.90 -7.81 -24.77
CA ILE A 48 20.84 -7.76 -23.64
C ILE A 48 22.12 -7.02 -24.05
N LEU A 49 22.71 -7.40 -25.19
CA LEU A 49 23.95 -6.79 -25.68
C LEU A 49 23.76 -5.31 -26.03
N GLU A 50 22.61 -4.92 -26.61
CA GLU A 50 22.32 -3.52 -26.92
C GLU A 50 22.22 -2.65 -25.65
N ILE A 51 21.58 -3.18 -24.60
CA ILE A 51 21.48 -2.51 -23.29
C ILE A 51 22.86 -2.40 -22.66
N HIS A 52 23.57 -3.52 -22.54
CA HIS A 52 24.89 -3.58 -21.91
C HIS A 52 25.87 -2.62 -22.59
N LYS A 53 25.87 -2.55 -23.92
CA LYS A 53 26.78 -1.69 -24.69
C LYS A 53 26.69 -0.21 -24.27
N LYS A 54 25.47 0.29 -24.00
CA LYS A 54 25.26 1.69 -23.59
C LYS A 54 25.91 1.98 -22.24
N THR A 55 25.81 1.03 -21.30
CA THR A 55 26.43 1.12 -19.98
C THR A 55 27.95 0.94 -20.10
N SER A 56 28.41 -0.08 -20.82
CA SER A 56 29.83 -0.41 -20.96
C SER A 56 30.64 0.71 -21.58
N ASP A 57 30.11 1.38 -22.62
CA ASP A 57 30.80 2.51 -23.26
C ASP A 57 31.05 3.64 -22.25
N SER A 58 30.06 3.94 -21.41
CA SER A 58 30.18 4.96 -20.35
C SER A 58 31.22 4.58 -19.29
N TYR A 59 31.23 3.31 -18.84
CA TYR A 59 32.18 2.80 -17.85
C TYR A 59 33.61 2.73 -18.40
N LYS A 60 33.76 2.33 -19.67
CA LYS A 60 35.06 2.26 -20.36
C LYS A 60 35.73 3.62 -20.38
N GLU A 61 34.98 4.67 -20.74
CA GLU A 61 35.47 6.05 -20.76
C GLU A 61 35.85 6.55 -19.35
N LEU A 62 35.05 6.23 -18.34
CA LEU A 62 35.26 6.70 -16.96
C LEU A 62 36.46 6.02 -16.26
N HIS A 63 36.67 4.74 -16.52
CA HIS A 63 37.64 3.90 -15.79
C HIS A 63 38.84 3.43 -16.63
N ASN A 64 38.89 3.75 -17.93
CA ASN A 64 39.94 3.34 -18.86
C ASN A 64 40.16 1.81 -18.89
N LEU A 65 39.06 1.07 -18.96
CA LEU A 65 39.04 -0.40 -18.94
C LEU A 65 39.26 -1.02 -20.32
N GLU A 66 39.83 -2.21 -20.36
CA GLU A 66 39.89 -3.03 -21.58
C GLU A 66 38.55 -3.73 -21.87
N ASP A 67 38.29 -4.03 -23.14
CA ASP A 67 37.03 -4.65 -23.57
C ASP A 67 36.78 -6.02 -22.94
N CYS A 68 37.82 -6.72 -22.47
CA CYS A 68 37.70 -8.03 -21.85
C CYS A 68 36.98 -8.01 -20.47
N TYR A 69 36.96 -6.86 -19.80
CA TYR A 69 36.24 -6.65 -18.53
C TYR A 69 34.75 -6.31 -18.74
N LEU A 70 34.38 -5.95 -19.97
CA LEU A 70 33.04 -5.47 -20.31
C LEU A 70 32.31 -6.47 -21.20
N ASN A 71 32.97 -7.06 -22.20
CA ASN A 71 32.36 -8.02 -23.12
C ASN A 71 31.75 -9.21 -22.38
N LEU A 72 30.43 -9.33 -22.46
CA LEU A 72 29.64 -10.41 -21.86
C LEU A 72 29.93 -11.77 -22.53
N ASP A 73 30.03 -12.81 -21.71
CA ASP A 73 30.03 -14.22 -22.08
C ASP A 73 28.60 -14.77 -21.95
N LEU A 74 27.86 -14.78 -23.06
CA LEU A 74 26.45 -15.15 -23.07
C LEU A 74 26.19 -16.63 -22.72
N ASP A 75 27.20 -17.50 -22.80
CA ASP A 75 27.09 -18.90 -22.39
C ASP A 75 27.02 -19.03 -20.86
N SER A 76 27.46 -18.00 -20.12
CA SER A 76 27.39 -17.92 -18.66
C SER A 76 26.06 -17.36 -18.13
N LYS A 77 25.09 -17.08 -19.01
CA LYS A 77 23.84 -16.41 -18.66
C LYS A 77 22.99 -17.27 -17.72
N GLU A 78 22.75 -16.74 -16.53
CA GLU A 78 21.81 -17.26 -15.54
C GLU A 78 20.69 -16.24 -15.30
N PHE A 79 19.56 -16.68 -14.75
CA PHE A 79 18.49 -15.76 -14.37
C PHE A 79 17.72 -16.23 -13.15
N GLU A 80 17.17 -15.27 -12.44
CA GLU A 80 16.21 -15.45 -11.36
C GLU A 80 14.96 -14.61 -11.63
N ILE A 81 13.78 -15.16 -11.37
CA ILE A 81 12.52 -14.43 -11.51
C ILE A 81 11.82 -14.41 -10.17
N TYR A 82 11.46 -13.23 -9.71
CA TYR A 82 10.78 -13.04 -8.44
C TYR A 82 9.75 -11.93 -8.50
N VAL A 83 8.74 -12.06 -7.66
CA VAL A 83 7.70 -11.05 -7.48
C VAL A 83 7.93 -10.39 -6.14
N ASN A 84 8.09 -9.07 -6.13
CA ASN A 84 8.01 -8.29 -4.91
C ASN A 84 6.57 -7.81 -4.76
N TYR A 85 6.01 -7.97 -3.57
CA TYR A 85 4.66 -7.52 -3.27
C TYR A 85 4.58 -6.86 -1.91
N CYS A 86 3.61 -5.96 -1.76
CA CYS A 86 3.33 -5.27 -0.53
C CYS A 86 2.13 -5.94 0.14
N PRO A 87 2.31 -6.59 1.31
CA PRO A 87 1.20 -7.23 2.01
C PRO A 87 0.21 -6.21 2.58
N THR A 88 0.56 -4.91 2.59
CA THR A 88 -0.28 -3.85 3.17
C THR A 88 -1.24 -3.22 2.15
N CYS A 89 -0.73 -2.73 1.01
CA CYS A 89 -1.57 -2.10 -0.02
C CYS A 89 -1.86 -3.00 -1.23
N GLY A 90 -1.17 -4.15 -1.31
CA GLY A 90 -1.25 -5.09 -2.43
C GLY A 90 -0.36 -4.77 -3.62
N TRP A 91 0.42 -3.68 -3.59
CA TRP A 91 1.27 -3.29 -4.72
C TRP A 91 2.32 -4.34 -5.01
N TRP A 92 2.52 -4.69 -6.27
CA TRP A 92 3.49 -5.68 -6.68
C TRP A 92 4.22 -5.33 -7.97
N ARG A 93 5.38 -5.94 -8.14
CA ARG A 93 6.21 -5.90 -9.35
C ARG A 93 6.81 -7.27 -9.62
N LEU A 94 6.94 -7.62 -10.90
CA LEU A 94 7.70 -8.77 -11.35
C LEU A 94 9.10 -8.30 -11.75
N VAL A 95 10.13 -9.01 -11.31
CA VAL A 95 11.52 -8.75 -11.64
C VAL A 95 12.14 -10.03 -12.18
N LYS A 96 12.80 -9.90 -13.34
CA LYS A 96 13.71 -10.88 -13.89
C LYS A 96 15.11 -10.29 -13.81
N ASP A 97 15.93 -10.90 -12.97
CA ASP A 97 17.35 -10.60 -12.83
C ASP A 97 18.12 -11.53 -13.74
N ILE A 98 18.88 -10.98 -14.69
CA ILE A 98 19.74 -11.73 -15.58
C ILE A 98 21.20 -11.47 -15.17
N CYS A 99 21.86 -12.52 -14.72
CA CYS A 99 23.26 -12.50 -14.31
C CYS A 99 24.14 -13.05 -15.42
N ILE A 100 25.15 -12.29 -15.85
CA ILE A 100 26.06 -12.68 -16.94
C ILE A 100 27.49 -12.30 -16.57
N CYS A 101 28.42 -13.24 -16.75
CA CYS A 101 29.84 -12.95 -16.60
C CYS A 101 30.35 -12.16 -17.80
N ALA A 102 31.23 -11.20 -17.58
CA ALA A 102 32.13 -10.76 -18.64
C ALA A 102 33.19 -11.84 -18.90
N LYS A 103 33.91 -11.72 -20.02
CA LYS A 103 35.05 -12.61 -20.33
C LYS A 103 36.10 -12.65 -19.22
N THR A 104 36.18 -11.62 -18.39
CA THR A 104 37.20 -11.48 -17.35
C THR A 104 36.62 -10.83 -16.09
N TRP A 105 36.54 -11.59 -14.98
CA TRP A 105 36.40 -11.16 -13.57
C TRP A 105 35.16 -10.33 -13.17
N GLN A 106 34.41 -9.77 -14.13
CA GLN A 106 33.20 -8.99 -13.89
C GLN A 106 31.95 -9.85 -14.03
N ILE A 107 30.97 -9.58 -13.18
CA ILE A 107 29.64 -10.19 -13.20
C ILE A 107 28.65 -9.05 -13.26
N TRP A 108 27.74 -9.10 -14.23
CA TRP A 108 26.77 -8.07 -14.51
C TRP A 108 25.36 -8.58 -14.27
N ASP A 109 24.59 -7.80 -13.51
CA ASP A 109 23.16 -7.99 -13.33
C ASP A 109 22.39 -6.99 -14.18
N ILE A 110 21.47 -7.51 -14.99
CA ILE A 110 20.62 -6.72 -15.88
C ILE A 110 19.16 -7.03 -15.55
N PHE A 111 18.42 -6.00 -15.16
CA PHE A 111 17.08 -6.16 -14.62
C PHE A 111 15.99 -5.85 -15.63
N PHE A 112 15.05 -6.78 -15.77
CA PHE A 112 13.83 -6.62 -16.56
C PHE A 112 12.60 -6.83 -15.69
N GLY A 113 11.48 -6.23 -16.06
CA GLY A 113 10.20 -6.52 -15.43
C GLY A 113 9.12 -5.50 -15.74
N TYR A 114 8.10 -5.50 -14.88
CA TYR A 114 6.99 -4.56 -14.91
C TYR A 114 6.39 -4.43 -13.52
N CYS A 115 5.58 -3.40 -13.32
CA CYS A 115 4.86 -3.24 -12.07
C CYS A 115 3.38 -2.94 -12.28
N SER A 116 2.61 -3.23 -11.24
CA SER A 116 1.19 -2.92 -11.18
C SER A 116 0.95 -1.42 -10.96
N VAL A 117 -0.11 -0.91 -11.58
CA VAL A 117 -0.51 0.50 -11.47
C VAL A 117 -1.71 0.65 -10.54
N LEU A 118 -1.71 1.71 -9.74
CA LEU A 118 -2.86 2.06 -8.91
C LEU A 118 -4.06 2.47 -9.75
N LYS A 119 -5.20 1.79 -9.55
CA LYS A 119 -6.45 2.10 -10.24
C LYS A 119 -6.91 3.51 -9.93
N ASN A 120 -7.34 4.22 -10.96
CA ASN A 120 -8.02 5.48 -10.77
C ASN A 120 -9.46 5.21 -10.33
N LEU A 121 -9.78 5.53 -9.07
CA LEU A 121 -11.11 5.36 -8.51
C LEU A 121 -11.88 6.69 -8.48
N ASN A 122 -13.16 6.65 -8.83
CA ASN A 122 -14.05 7.79 -8.62
C ASN A 122 -14.47 7.87 -7.15
N LEU A 123 -13.64 8.46 -6.31
CA LEU A 123 -13.82 8.49 -4.84
C LEU A 123 -15.12 9.15 -4.34
N LYS A 124 -15.89 9.80 -5.22
CA LYS A 124 -17.19 10.39 -4.88
C LYS A 124 -18.36 9.42 -5.02
N ASP A 125 -18.16 8.34 -5.77
CA ASP A 125 -19.14 7.28 -5.99
C ASP A 125 -19.33 6.48 -4.70
N ILE A 126 -20.59 6.35 -4.28
CA ILE A 126 -20.99 5.71 -3.02
C ILE A 126 -21.12 4.21 -3.20
N ASP A 127 -21.37 3.75 -4.43
CA ASP A 127 -21.57 2.33 -4.74
C ASP A 127 -20.24 1.58 -4.97
N LEU A 128 -19.11 2.28 -4.80
CA LEU A 128 -17.79 1.66 -4.89
C LEU A 128 -17.64 0.54 -3.85
N PRO A 129 -17.14 -0.64 -4.25
CA PRO A 129 -16.89 -1.72 -3.32
C PRO A 129 -15.97 -1.28 -2.18
N LEU A 130 -16.40 -1.47 -0.93
CA LEU A 130 -15.67 -0.99 0.24
C LEU A 130 -14.25 -1.57 0.35
N LYS A 131 -14.06 -2.80 -0.11
CA LYS A 131 -12.74 -3.44 -0.21
C LYS A 131 -11.82 -2.64 -1.14
N GLU A 132 -12.33 -2.16 -2.28
CA GLU A 132 -11.57 -1.33 -3.21
C GLU A 132 -11.23 0.04 -2.62
N VAL A 133 -12.17 0.69 -1.94
CA VAL A 133 -11.87 1.99 -1.32
C VAL A 133 -10.83 1.84 -0.21
N SER A 134 -10.91 0.76 0.57
CA SER A 134 -9.97 0.49 1.67
C SER A 134 -8.55 0.27 1.14
N SER A 135 -8.34 -0.60 0.15
CA SER A 135 -6.98 -0.82 -0.38
C SER A 135 -6.45 0.40 -1.14
N TYR A 136 -7.33 1.20 -1.79
CA TYR A 136 -6.94 2.48 -2.37
C TYR A 136 -6.39 3.45 -1.33
N LEU A 137 -7.12 3.63 -0.23
CA LEU A 137 -6.72 4.50 0.86
C LEU A 137 -5.40 4.09 1.50
N VAL A 138 -5.12 2.77 1.54
CA VAL A 138 -3.82 2.28 2.01
C VAL A 138 -2.69 2.62 1.06
N ALA A 139 -2.92 2.58 -0.25
CA ALA A 139 -1.94 3.03 -1.22
C ALA A 139 -1.78 4.56 -1.25
N LYS A 140 -2.87 5.31 -1.08
CA LYS A 140 -2.93 6.75 -1.38
C LYS A 140 -3.75 7.54 -0.36
N TYR A 141 -3.28 7.56 0.88
CA TYR A 141 -4.02 8.08 2.01
C TYR A 141 -4.26 9.61 1.97
N GLU A 142 -3.48 10.37 1.20
CA GLU A 142 -3.71 11.78 0.94
C GLU A 142 -5.07 12.06 0.28
N ASP A 143 -5.62 11.10 -0.45
CA ASP A 143 -6.89 11.21 -1.14
C ASP A 143 -8.11 10.95 -0.22
N ARG A 144 -7.88 10.70 1.09
CA ARG A 144 -8.95 10.63 2.11
C ARG A 144 -9.87 11.86 2.17
N PHE A 145 -9.38 13.02 1.71
CA PHE A 145 -10.19 14.24 1.63
C PHE A 145 -11.04 14.35 0.36
N LYS A 146 -10.86 13.46 -0.60
CA LYS A 146 -11.64 13.39 -1.85
C LYS A 146 -12.78 12.38 -1.76
N ILE A 147 -12.67 11.42 -0.83
CA ILE A 147 -13.68 10.39 -0.61
C ILE A 147 -14.98 11.00 -0.09
N ASN A 148 -16.10 10.43 -0.53
CA ASN A 148 -17.41 10.74 0.01
C ASN A 148 -17.43 10.51 1.54
N PRO A 149 -17.90 11.47 2.37
CA PRO A 149 -17.98 11.30 3.83
C PRO A 149 -18.60 9.96 4.26
N LYS A 150 -19.68 9.55 3.58
CA LYS A 150 -20.41 8.33 3.87
C LYS A 150 -19.55 7.08 3.70
N VAL A 151 -18.88 7.01 2.56
CA VAL A 151 -17.94 5.92 2.24
C VAL A 151 -16.78 5.91 3.23
N PHE A 152 -16.30 7.07 3.69
CA PHE A 152 -15.27 7.11 4.73
C PHE A 152 -15.79 6.57 6.07
N GLU A 153 -17.03 6.87 6.46
CA GLU A 153 -17.68 6.25 7.62
C GLU A 153 -17.76 4.73 7.46
N ASP A 154 -18.11 4.21 6.28
CA ASP A 154 -18.12 2.77 5.99
C ASP A 154 -16.72 2.15 6.16
N VAL A 155 -15.67 2.83 5.69
CA VAL A 155 -14.28 2.36 5.86
C VAL A 155 -13.92 2.28 7.34
N VAL A 156 -14.27 3.31 8.12
CA VAL A 156 -14.05 3.32 9.57
C VAL A 156 -14.80 2.17 10.25
N ALA A 157 -16.09 2.03 9.97
CA ALA A 157 -16.92 0.95 10.52
C ALA A 157 -16.32 -0.43 10.22
N ASN A 158 -15.88 -0.63 8.98
CA ASN A 158 -15.26 -1.86 8.54
C ASN A 158 -13.93 -2.11 9.27
N VAL A 159 -13.10 -1.09 9.52
CA VAL A 159 -11.86 -1.24 10.31
C VAL A 159 -12.15 -1.72 11.73
N PHE A 160 -13.15 -1.14 12.38
CA PHE A 160 -13.51 -1.55 13.74
C PHE A 160 -14.16 -2.94 13.81
N LYS A 161 -14.94 -3.32 12.80
CA LYS A 161 -15.56 -4.66 12.72
C LYS A 161 -14.52 -5.79 12.76
N SER A 162 -13.34 -5.60 12.17
CA SER A 162 -12.28 -6.63 12.21
C SER A 162 -11.54 -6.72 13.54
N VAL A 163 -11.51 -5.64 14.32
CA VAL A 163 -10.80 -5.60 15.62
C VAL A 163 -11.71 -6.10 16.75
N GLY A 164 -13.02 -5.91 16.66
CA GLY A 164 -13.99 -6.38 17.64
C GLY A 164 -14.67 -7.67 17.18
N GLN A 165 -14.06 -8.83 17.42
CA GLN A 165 -14.50 -10.14 16.92
C GLN A 165 -15.96 -10.54 17.26
N ASP A 166 -16.60 -9.89 18.23
CA ASP A 166 -18.02 -10.14 18.62
C ASP A 166 -18.95 -8.93 18.40
N VAL A 167 -18.52 -7.94 17.61
CA VAL A 167 -19.17 -6.62 17.56
C VAL A 167 -20.07 -6.48 16.33
N LEU A 168 -21.37 -6.32 16.57
CA LEU A 168 -22.37 -6.09 15.53
C LEU A 168 -22.41 -4.58 15.22
N VAL A 169 -22.03 -4.21 13.99
CA VAL A 169 -22.19 -2.83 13.49
C VAL A 169 -23.67 -2.59 13.22
N THR A 170 -24.39 -1.99 14.17
CA THR A 170 -25.84 -1.75 14.06
C THR A 170 -26.12 -0.40 13.38
N GLY A 171 -25.82 -0.33 12.07
CA GLY A 171 -26.30 0.74 11.20
C GLY A 171 -25.80 2.15 11.49
N TYR A 172 -26.24 3.07 10.63
CA TYR A 172 -26.00 4.50 10.72
C TYR A 172 -27.12 5.16 11.52
N THR A 173 -26.78 5.74 12.67
CA THR A 173 -27.73 6.57 13.42
C THR A 173 -27.79 7.98 12.82
N HIS A 174 -29.00 8.51 12.61
CA HIS A 174 -29.20 9.93 12.28
C HIS A 174 -29.24 10.81 13.53
N ASP A 175 -28.79 10.28 14.67
CA ASP A 175 -28.75 11.00 15.94
C ASP A 175 -27.56 11.94 15.96
N SER A 176 -27.75 13.16 15.43
CA SER A 176 -27.04 14.45 15.68
C SER A 176 -25.51 14.43 15.94
N GLY A 177 -24.78 13.35 15.64
CA GLY A 177 -23.38 13.18 16.04
C GLY A 177 -22.85 11.76 16.25
N ILE A 178 -23.63 10.68 16.06
CA ILE A 178 -23.13 9.28 16.12
C ILE A 178 -23.32 8.62 14.77
N ASP A 179 -22.20 8.27 14.13
CA ASP A 179 -22.17 7.75 12.77
C ASP A 179 -22.09 6.22 12.73
N VAL A 180 -21.41 5.61 13.70
CA VAL A 180 -21.23 4.14 13.79
C VAL A 180 -21.45 3.69 15.22
N ILE A 181 -22.08 2.52 15.40
CA ILE A 181 -22.27 1.88 16.71
C ILE A 181 -21.52 0.55 16.70
N LEU A 182 -20.76 0.31 17.75
CA LEU A 182 -20.08 -0.95 18.03
C LEU A 182 -20.60 -1.52 19.34
N GLY A 183 -21.22 -2.70 19.36
CA GLY A 183 -21.46 -3.43 20.62
C GLY A 183 -21.63 -4.93 20.39
N ASP A 184 -21.63 -5.68 21.48
CA ASP A 184 -22.00 -7.09 21.52
C ASP A 184 -23.44 -7.25 22.04
N SER A 185 -23.92 -8.50 22.15
CA SER A 185 -25.26 -8.81 22.67
C SER A 185 -25.47 -8.48 24.15
N ASN A 186 -24.46 -7.99 24.88
CA ASN A 186 -24.49 -7.72 26.31
C ASN A 186 -24.73 -6.23 26.65
N GLU A 187 -25.20 -5.44 25.68
CA GLU A 187 -25.59 -4.03 25.84
C GLU A 187 -24.44 -3.02 26.14
N ASP A 188 -23.18 -3.42 25.98
CA ASP A 188 -22.04 -2.50 26.08
C ASP A 188 -21.71 -1.89 24.71
N PHE A 189 -22.55 -0.94 24.31
CA PHE A 189 -22.39 -0.20 23.06
C PHE A 189 -21.41 0.98 23.18
N ILE A 190 -20.62 1.15 22.13
CA ILE A 190 -19.67 2.25 21.90
C ILE A 190 -20.19 3.08 20.73
N GLY A 191 -20.46 4.34 20.98
CA GLY A 191 -20.81 5.30 19.92
C GLY A 191 -19.55 5.81 19.24
N ILE A 192 -19.56 5.91 17.91
CA ILE A 192 -18.44 6.41 17.13
C ILE A 192 -18.89 7.59 16.27
N GLN A 193 -18.15 8.68 16.34
CA GLN A 193 -18.27 9.79 15.42
C GLN A 193 -17.09 9.82 14.45
N VAL A 194 -17.39 9.99 13.16
CA VAL A 194 -16.43 10.06 12.08
C VAL A 194 -16.49 11.43 11.43
N LYS A 195 -15.36 12.12 11.42
CA LYS A 195 -15.24 13.46 10.85
C LYS A 195 -14.21 13.49 9.73
N ARG A 196 -14.66 13.42 8.48
CA ARG A 196 -13.81 13.72 7.31
C ARG A 196 -13.60 15.22 7.21
N TYR A 197 -12.52 15.70 7.83
CA TYR A 197 -12.25 17.13 8.01
C TYR A 197 -10.77 17.45 7.81
N ARG A 198 -10.46 18.60 7.20
CA ARG A 198 -9.08 19.04 6.94
C ARG A 198 -8.47 19.80 8.12
N ASN A 199 -9.28 20.59 8.83
CA ASN A 199 -8.81 21.36 9.97
C ASN A 199 -8.74 20.49 11.22
N LYS A 200 -7.96 20.92 12.22
CA LYS A 200 -7.94 20.23 13.51
C LYS A 200 -9.32 20.30 14.19
N ILE A 201 -9.71 19.20 14.82
CA ILE A 201 -10.96 19.09 15.58
C ILE A 201 -10.88 19.98 16.81
N LYS A 202 -11.90 20.82 16.96
CA LYS A 202 -12.00 21.81 18.04
C LYS A 202 -12.75 21.25 19.25
N VAL A 203 -12.62 21.93 20.39
CA VAL A 203 -13.17 21.51 21.69
C VAL A 203 -14.70 21.34 21.65
N GLU A 204 -15.41 22.22 20.95
CA GLU A 204 -16.86 22.19 20.83
C GLU A 204 -17.37 20.91 20.16
N GLN A 205 -16.58 20.32 19.27
CA GLN A 205 -16.95 19.10 18.56
C GLN A 205 -16.91 17.90 19.50
N ILE A 206 -15.90 17.83 20.38
CA ILE A 206 -15.79 16.77 21.39
C ILE A 206 -16.90 16.90 22.44
N ARG A 207 -17.22 18.13 22.86
CA ARG A 207 -18.34 18.37 23.79
C ARG A 207 -19.69 18.01 23.17
N SER A 208 -19.91 18.33 21.90
CA SER A 208 -21.12 17.95 21.17
C SER A 208 -21.23 16.43 21.07
N PHE A 209 -20.13 15.74 20.77
CA PHE A 209 -20.09 14.28 20.72
C PHE A 209 -20.42 13.66 22.08
N ALA A 210 -19.81 14.15 23.15
CA ALA A 210 -20.10 13.70 24.51
C ALA A 210 -21.57 13.88 24.87
N GLY A 211 -22.19 15.01 24.47
CA GLY A 211 -23.62 15.22 24.63
C GLY A 211 -24.46 14.17 23.89
N ALA A 212 -24.10 13.83 22.65
CA ALA A 212 -24.78 12.79 21.88
C ALA A 212 -24.65 11.41 22.54
N LEU A 213 -23.46 11.06 23.07
CA LEU A 213 -23.25 9.81 23.80
C LEU A 213 -24.15 9.71 25.04
N ILE A 214 -24.21 10.78 25.84
CA ILE A 214 -25.04 10.82 27.06
C ILE A 214 -26.52 10.69 26.72
N LEU A 215 -27.00 11.43 25.71
CA LEU A 215 -28.41 11.40 25.30
C LEU A 215 -28.84 10.02 24.79
N ALA A 216 -27.94 9.33 24.08
CA ALA A 216 -28.19 8.00 23.57
C ALA A 216 -27.84 6.87 24.56
N GLY A 217 -27.35 7.19 25.76
CA GLY A 217 -27.05 6.20 26.81
C GLY A 217 -25.77 5.40 26.61
N TYR A 218 -24.85 5.83 25.74
CA TYR A 218 -23.57 5.16 25.52
C TYR A 218 -22.59 5.43 26.67
N LYS A 219 -21.90 4.39 27.13
CA LYS A 219 -20.91 4.48 28.22
C LYS A 219 -19.49 4.78 27.74
N LYS A 220 -19.22 4.64 26.45
CA LYS A 220 -17.91 4.90 25.82
C LYS A 220 -18.12 5.47 24.43
N GLY A 221 -17.18 6.31 23.99
CA GLY A 221 -17.17 6.83 22.63
C GLY A 221 -15.80 6.77 21.95
N ILE A 222 -15.81 6.79 20.63
CA ILE A 222 -14.61 6.96 19.80
C ILE A 222 -14.85 8.10 18.81
N PHE A 223 -13.94 9.07 18.75
CA PHE A 223 -13.96 10.15 17.78
C PHE A 223 -12.84 9.94 16.75
N VAL A 224 -13.22 9.72 15.49
CA VAL A 224 -12.30 9.48 14.37
C VAL A 224 -12.26 10.71 13.47
N THR A 225 -11.06 11.13 13.04
CA THR A 225 -10.92 12.25 12.09
C THR A 225 -9.83 11.97 11.03
N THR A 226 -10.00 12.52 9.82
CA THR A 226 -8.96 12.54 8.77
C THR A 226 -7.88 13.60 8.99
N SER A 227 -7.98 14.40 10.06
CA SER A 227 -6.99 15.40 10.47
C SER A 227 -6.40 15.05 11.84
N ASP A 228 -6.40 16.00 12.76
CA ASP A 228 -5.80 15.90 14.08
C ASP A 228 -6.64 16.70 15.08
N PHE A 229 -6.29 16.66 16.37
CA PHE A 229 -7.04 17.33 17.42
C PHE A 229 -6.32 18.59 17.91
N GLN A 230 -7.08 19.61 18.26
CA GLN A 230 -6.52 20.74 19.01
C GLN A 230 -6.23 20.32 20.47
N PRO A 231 -5.26 20.94 21.15
CA PRO A 231 -4.99 20.64 22.57
C PRO A 231 -6.23 20.76 23.47
N GLY A 232 -7.14 21.70 23.17
CA GLY A 232 -8.41 21.83 23.89
C GLY A 232 -9.38 20.68 23.67
N ALA A 233 -9.40 20.07 22.48
CA ALA A 233 -10.20 18.88 22.20
C ALA A 233 -9.66 17.65 22.96
N VAL A 234 -8.33 17.47 22.99
CA VAL A 234 -7.69 16.41 23.77
C VAL A 234 -8.02 16.55 25.26
N LYS A 235 -7.80 17.74 25.83
CA LYS A 235 -8.15 18.03 27.23
C LYS A 235 -9.62 17.76 27.55
N ALA A 236 -10.54 18.06 26.63
CA ALA A 236 -11.95 17.77 26.84
C ALA A 236 -12.25 16.27 26.87
N ALA A 237 -11.65 15.47 25.99
CA ALA A 237 -11.80 14.02 26.02
C ALA A 237 -11.27 13.41 27.33
N ASP A 238 -10.14 13.92 27.84
CA ASP A 238 -9.58 13.52 29.13
C ASP A 238 -10.53 13.87 30.30
N GLN A 239 -11.17 15.04 30.25
CA GLN A 239 -12.16 15.46 31.24
C GLN A 239 -13.39 14.53 31.27
N TYR A 240 -13.90 14.10 30.11
CA TYR A 240 -15.02 13.15 30.04
C TYR A 240 -14.64 11.77 30.58
N SER A 241 -13.40 11.34 30.36
CA SER A 241 -12.88 10.09 30.90
C SER A 241 -12.91 10.07 32.44
N ASN A 242 -12.65 11.21 33.09
CA ASN A 242 -12.70 11.35 34.55
C ASN A 242 -14.13 11.31 35.13
N ILE A 243 -15.16 11.49 34.31
CA ILE A 243 -16.57 11.42 34.73
C ILE A 243 -17.27 10.17 34.17
N ALA A 244 -16.51 9.08 33.98
CA ALA A 244 -16.99 7.78 33.52
C ALA A 244 -17.60 7.77 32.11
N LEU A 245 -17.20 8.69 31.24
CA LEU A 245 -17.51 8.67 29.81
C LEU A 245 -16.20 8.74 28.98
N PRO A 246 -15.41 7.66 28.92
CA PRO A 246 -14.18 7.64 28.14
C PRO A 246 -14.45 7.92 26.66
N ILE A 247 -13.73 8.90 26.11
CA ILE A 247 -13.77 9.27 24.69
C ILE A 247 -12.37 9.05 24.11
N GLU A 248 -12.24 8.04 23.26
CA GLU A 248 -10.98 7.75 22.57
C GLU A 248 -10.84 8.60 21.32
N LEU A 249 -9.65 9.15 21.09
CA LEU A 249 -9.36 10.03 19.96
C LEU A 249 -8.45 9.34 18.94
N LEU A 250 -8.98 9.09 17.74
CA LEU A 250 -8.25 8.55 16.59
C LEU A 250 -8.07 9.65 15.53
N ASN A 251 -6.83 10.12 15.40
CA ASN A 251 -6.46 11.07 14.36
C ASN A 251 -6.13 10.33 13.06
N ALA A 252 -5.72 11.09 12.04
CA ALA A 252 -5.43 10.55 10.71
C ALA A 252 -4.36 9.46 10.74
N GLU A 253 -3.30 9.64 11.54
CA GLU A 253 -2.17 8.73 11.65
C GLU A 253 -2.59 7.41 12.31
N LYS A 254 -3.19 7.49 13.52
CA LYS A 254 -3.68 6.30 14.24
C LYS A 254 -4.69 5.50 13.41
N PHE A 255 -5.61 6.18 12.74
CA PHE A 255 -6.58 5.51 11.88
C PHE A 255 -5.92 4.85 10.66
N TYR A 256 -4.93 5.52 10.06
CA TYR A 256 -4.20 4.96 8.93
C TYR A 256 -3.43 3.69 9.31
N ASP A 257 -2.80 3.67 10.48
CA ASP A 257 -2.09 2.50 10.97
C ASP A 257 -3.06 1.33 11.25
N ALA A 258 -4.23 1.61 11.84
CA ALA A 258 -5.27 0.60 12.02
C ALA A 258 -5.77 0.04 10.67
N LEU A 259 -5.95 0.91 9.67
CA LEU A 259 -6.34 0.51 8.32
C LEU A 259 -5.27 -0.37 7.65
N LYS A 260 -3.98 -0.01 7.77
CA LYS A 260 -2.86 -0.82 7.27
C LYS A 260 -2.81 -2.19 7.91
N PHE A 261 -2.92 -2.24 9.24
CA PHE A 261 -2.88 -3.48 10.01
C PHE A 261 -3.96 -4.45 9.52
N LYS A 262 -5.20 -3.97 9.41
CA LYS A 262 -6.31 -4.76 8.88
C LYS A 262 -6.05 -5.30 7.47
N GLN A 263 -5.59 -4.44 6.55
CA GLN A 263 -5.36 -4.87 5.17
C GLN A 263 -4.30 -5.96 5.10
N ARG A 264 -3.26 -5.87 5.95
CA ARG A 264 -2.21 -6.89 6.04
C ARG A 264 -2.74 -8.25 6.50
N GLU A 265 -3.62 -8.30 7.49
CA GLU A 265 -4.21 -9.56 7.96
C GLU A 265 -5.07 -10.26 6.91
N ASN A 266 -5.68 -9.51 5.99
CA ASN A 266 -6.57 -10.03 4.96
C ASN A 266 -5.88 -10.13 3.58
N PHE A 267 -4.56 -10.02 3.55
CA PHE A 267 -3.80 -10.07 2.31
C PHE A 267 -3.74 -11.50 1.77
N ASP A 268 -4.21 -11.67 0.55
CA ASP A 268 -4.23 -12.96 -0.14
C ASP A 268 -3.15 -12.95 -1.23
N ILE A 269 -2.04 -13.64 -0.94
CA ILE A 269 -0.92 -13.78 -1.87
C ILE A 269 -1.28 -14.66 -3.07
N ASP A 270 -2.20 -15.60 -2.92
CA ASP A 270 -2.51 -16.57 -3.97
C ASP A 270 -3.20 -15.88 -5.15
N LEU A 271 -3.92 -14.78 -4.91
CA LEU A 271 -4.41 -13.91 -5.97
C LEU A 271 -3.27 -13.39 -6.87
N ILE A 272 -2.14 -12.96 -6.30
CA ILE A 272 -1.00 -12.48 -7.10
C ILE A 272 -0.39 -13.63 -7.88
N LYS A 273 -0.20 -14.80 -7.26
CA LYS A 273 0.37 -15.98 -7.93
C LYS A 273 -0.50 -16.43 -9.11
N GLU A 274 -1.81 -16.49 -8.92
CA GLU A 274 -2.76 -16.84 -9.96
C GLU A 274 -2.63 -15.89 -11.15
N LEU A 275 -2.56 -14.59 -10.90
CA LEU A 275 -2.44 -13.58 -11.95
C LEU A 275 -1.12 -13.66 -12.70
N ILE A 276 -0.01 -13.89 -12.00
CA ILE A 276 1.30 -14.13 -12.64
C ILE A 276 1.26 -15.40 -13.49
N SER A 277 0.59 -16.45 -13.04
CA SER A 277 0.47 -17.71 -13.81
C SER A 277 -0.39 -17.57 -15.07
N GLN A 278 -1.29 -16.58 -15.10
CA GLN A 278 -2.16 -16.28 -16.24
C GLN A 278 -1.58 -15.19 -17.16
N ASP A 279 -0.43 -14.60 -16.81
CA ASP A 279 0.17 -13.55 -17.63
C ASP A 279 0.62 -14.07 -18.99
N ASN A 280 0.18 -13.37 -20.04
CA ASN A 280 0.54 -13.65 -21.43
C ASN A 280 1.20 -12.43 -22.11
N SER A 281 1.63 -11.42 -21.33
CA SER A 281 2.28 -10.22 -21.85
C SER A 281 3.51 -10.53 -22.70
N GLY A 282 4.23 -11.60 -22.35
CA GLY A 282 5.37 -12.17 -23.08
C GLY A 282 6.60 -11.26 -23.18
N ARG A 283 6.52 -10.01 -22.70
CA ARG A 283 7.58 -9.01 -22.80
C ARG A 283 7.74 -8.23 -21.50
N LEU A 284 8.99 -8.08 -21.06
CA LEU A 284 9.36 -7.25 -19.92
C LEU A 284 10.00 -5.94 -20.38
N PHE A 285 9.94 -4.92 -19.53
CA PHE A 285 10.66 -3.67 -19.74
C PHE A 285 12.02 -3.72 -19.04
N TYR A 286 13.03 -3.12 -19.66
CA TYR A 286 14.31 -2.90 -18.98
C TYR A 286 14.14 -1.88 -17.83
N TYR A 287 14.60 -2.22 -16.63
CA TYR A 287 14.52 -1.36 -15.44
C TYR A 287 15.31 -0.06 -15.56
N GLY A 288 16.18 0.08 -16.57
CA GLY A 288 17.11 1.20 -16.65
C GLY A 288 18.25 1.06 -15.63
N CYS A 289 18.45 -0.14 -15.07
CA CYS A 289 19.44 -0.42 -14.05
C CYS A 289 20.24 -1.66 -14.47
N GLU A 290 21.55 -1.49 -14.48
CA GLU A 290 22.56 -2.52 -14.69
C GLU A 290 23.67 -2.30 -13.67
N CYS A 291 24.11 -3.36 -13.01
CA CYS A 291 25.06 -3.29 -11.91
C CYS A 291 26.14 -4.37 -12.07
N HIS A 292 27.38 -4.04 -11.74
CA HIS A 292 28.44 -5.03 -11.59
C HIS A 292 28.51 -5.49 -10.12
N ARG A 293 28.60 -6.80 -9.86
CA ARG A 293 28.60 -7.35 -8.48
C ARG A 293 29.92 -7.16 -7.73
N ASN A 294 31.02 -7.05 -8.46
CA ASN A 294 32.37 -6.95 -7.91
C ASN A 294 32.97 -5.57 -8.18
N SER A 295 33.97 -5.14 -7.42
CA SER A 295 34.71 -3.90 -7.75
C SER A 295 35.33 -4.01 -9.15
N LEU A 296 35.23 -2.93 -9.92
CA LEU A 296 35.98 -2.75 -11.17
C LEU A 296 37.48 -2.61 -10.91
#